data_AF-A0A2G1MD94-F1
#
_entry.id   AF-A0A2G1MD94-F1
#
_cell.length_a   1.000
_cell.length_b   1.000
_cell.length_c   1.000
_cell.angle_alpha   90.00
_cell.angle_beta   90.00
_cell.angle_gamma   90.00
#
_symmetry.space_group_name_H-M   'P 1'
#
loop_
_entity.id
_entity.type
_entity.pdbx_description
1 polymer ?
#
loop_
_entity_poly.entity_id
_entity_poly.type
_entity_poly.pdbx_seq_one_letter_code
_entity_poly.pdbx_strand_id
1 'polypeptide(L)'
;MQRLHETATGRVWRRARSGGIWQGWRSEIGQADLVGPVSFAGGLPDGAVFESAGATGGRYLRLADGTQIAQADAALFARISADRLEHVWSFPVPFAESPQIIATLPGAEGDFTSLSPGDLAPLMQEAGTASAALKLPRAAGAAVFAAGAQVANVRLVALGRWSA
;
A
#
# COMPACT_ATOMS: atom_id res chain seq x y z
N MET A 1 -35.51 15.68 -16.82
CA MET A 1 -34.43 15.18 -15.94
C MET A 1 -35.03 14.92 -14.57
N GLN A 2 -34.52 13.94 -13.83
CA GLN A 2 -34.84 13.73 -12.41
C GLN A 2 -33.55 13.69 -11.62
N ARG A 3 -33.61 14.21 -10.39
CA ARG A 3 -32.54 14.15 -9.41
C ARG A 3 -33.11 13.63 -8.10
N LEU A 4 -32.40 12.69 -7.49
CA LEU A 4 -32.72 12.11 -6.19
C LEU A 4 -31.61 12.53 -5.23
N HIS A 5 -32.00 13.01 -4.05
CA HIS A 5 -31.08 13.37 -2.98
C HIS A 5 -31.34 12.41 -1.82
N GLU A 6 -30.33 11.63 -1.45
CA GLU A 6 -30.38 10.81 -0.25
C GLU A 6 -30.04 11.68 0.95
N THR A 7 -31.00 11.93 1.82
CA THR A 7 -30.83 12.86 2.95
C THR A 7 -29.89 12.34 4.03
N ALA A 8 -29.77 11.02 4.19
CA ALA A 8 -28.92 10.41 5.21
C ALA A 8 -27.41 10.50 4.88
N THR A 9 -27.05 10.40 3.60
CA THR A 9 -25.66 10.34 3.14
C THR A 9 -25.24 11.62 2.39
N GLY A 10 -26.19 12.41 1.90
CA GLY A 10 -25.93 13.55 1.03
C GLY A 10 -25.66 13.16 -0.44
N ARG A 11 -25.78 11.87 -0.80
CA ARG A 11 -25.56 11.39 -2.16
C ARG A 11 -26.64 11.87 -3.11
N VAL A 12 -26.23 12.13 -4.35
CA VAL A 12 -27.12 12.64 -5.39
C VAL A 12 -27.09 11.71 -6.59
N TRP A 13 -28.27 11.37 -7.11
CA TRP A 13 -28.42 10.52 -8.29
C TRP A 13 -29.20 11.29 -9.35
N ARG A 14 -28.84 11.14 -10.62
CA ARG A 14 -29.53 11.77 -11.74
C ARG A 14 -29.94 10.77 -12.80
N ARG A 15 -31.06 11.03 -13.46
CA ARG A 15 -31.44 10.38 -14.72
C ARG A 15 -32.12 11.34 -15.67
N ALA A 16 -32.04 11.04 -16.97
CA ALA A 16 -32.69 11.81 -18.01
C ALA A 16 -33.65 10.93 -18.82
N ARG A 17 -34.63 11.58 -19.44
CA ARG A 17 -35.52 10.93 -20.41
C ARG A 17 -35.01 11.29 -21.80
N SER A 18 -34.78 10.29 -22.64
CA SER A 18 -34.33 10.45 -24.03
C SER A 18 -35.13 9.51 -24.92
N GLY A 19 -35.63 10.01 -26.06
CA GLY A 19 -36.49 9.23 -26.96
C GLY A 19 -37.75 8.66 -26.29
N GLY A 20 -38.30 9.34 -25.30
CA GLY A 20 -39.46 8.86 -24.53
C GLY A 20 -39.14 7.81 -23.46
N ILE A 21 -37.90 7.31 -23.39
CA ILE A 21 -37.46 6.26 -22.45
C ILE A 21 -36.61 6.88 -21.32
N TRP A 22 -36.84 6.44 -20.08
CA TRP A 22 -35.98 6.80 -18.95
C TRP A 22 -34.66 6.05 -19.03
N GLN A 23 -33.56 6.79 -19.00
CA GLN A 23 -32.23 6.21 -18.86
C GLN A 23 -32.01 5.70 -17.43
N GLY A 24 -31.05 4.80 -17.26
CA GLY A 24 -30.62 4.34 -15.94
C GLY A 24 -30.17 5.49 -15.04
N TRP A 25 -30.35 5.32 -13.73
CA TRP A 25 -29.82 6.28 -12.77
C TRP A 25 -28.29 6.27 -12.78
N ARG A 26 -27.69 7.45 -12.58
CA ARG A 26 -26.25 7.62 -12.42
C ARG A 26 -25.99 8.42 -11.15
N SER A 27 -25.04 7.97 -10.34
CA SER A 27 -24.56 8.74 -9.20
C SER A 27 -23.84 10.02 -9.66
N GLU A 28 -24.06 11.13 -8.96
CA GLU A 28 -23.27 12.35 -9.05
C GLU A 28 -22.24 12.32 -7.92
N ILE A 29 -20.94 12.32 -8.26
CA ILE A 29 -19.86 12.34 -7.28
C ILE A 29 -19.90 13.67 -6.51
N GLY A 30 -20.14 13.58 -5.20
CA GLY A 30 -20.15 14.71 -4.28
C GLY A 30 -19.19 14.54 -3.12
N GLN A 31 -19.23 15.47 -2.15
CA GLN A 31 -18.37 15.43 -0.96
C GLN A 31 -18.49 14.11 -0.17
N ALA A 32 -19.70 13.53 -0.14
CA ALA A 32 -19.99 12.26 0.52
C ALA A 32 -19.33 11.03 -0.14
N ASP A 33 -18.85 11.17 -1.39
CA ASP A 33 -18.24 10.08 -2.16
C ASP A 33 -16.71 10.20 -2.21
N LEU A 34 -16.12 11.22 -1.59
CA LEU A 34 -14.67 11.42 -1.68
C LEU A 34 -13.91 10.40 -0.82
N VAL A 35 -14.24 10.30 0.47
CA VAL A 35 -13.51 9.46 1.43
C VAL A 35 -14.44 8.46 2.10
N GLY A 36 -14.11 7.19 2.03
CA GLY A 36 -14.88 6.08 2.60
C GLY A 36 -14.44 4.74 2.02
N PRO A 37 -15.17 3.64 2.27
CA PRO A 37 -14.89 2.36 1.65
C PRO A 37 -14.96 2.48 0.12
N VAL A 38 -13.89 2.08 -0.55
CA VAL A 38 -13.84 2.07 -2.02
C VAL A 38 -14.38 0.72 -2.49
N SER A 39 -15.22 0.75 -3.52
CA SER A 39 -15.70 -0.45 -4.21
C SER A 39 -15.81 -0.15 -5.71
N PHE A 40 -15.69 -1.19 -6.55
CA PHE A 40 -16.02 -1.08 -7.96
C PHE A 40 -16.84 -2.30 -8.41
N ALA A 41 -17.83 -2.06 -9.27
CA ALA A 41 -18.63 -3.10 -9.91
C ALA A 41 -18.64 -2.84 -11.42
N GLY A 42 -18.33 -3.87 -12.21
CA GLY A 42 -18.31 -3.75 -13.68
C GLY A 42 -17.32 -2.70 -14.23
N GLY A 43 -16.22 -2.46 -13.51
CA GLY A 43 -15.19 -1.47 -13.89
C GLY A 43 -15.56 -0.01 -13.59
N LEU A 44 -16.64 0.22 -12.85
CA LEU A 44 -17.07 1.55 -12.40
C LEU A 44 -17.03 1.63 -10.86
N PRO A 45 -16.60 2.76 -10.28
CA PRO A 45 -16.69 2.98 -8.84
C PRO A 45 -18.15 2.92 -8.37
N ASP A 46 -18.42 2.08 -7.37
CA ASP A 46 -19.73 1.97 -6.68
C ASP A 46 -19.62 2.38 -5.18
N GLY A 47 -18.42 2.82 -4.77
CA GLY A 47 -18.11 3.32 -3.43
C GLY A 47 -17.47 4.71 -3.46
N ALA A 48 -16.70 5.03 -2.41
CA ALA A 48 -15.94 6.27 -2.35
C ALA A 48 -14.76 6.28 -3.34
N VAL A 49 -14.17 7.45 -3.59
CA VAL A 49 -13.00 7.63 -4.47
C VAL A 49 -11.71 7.21 -3.77
N PHE A 50 -11.58 7.51 -2.48
CA PHE A 50 -10.42 7.24 -1.65
C PHE A 50 -10.83 6.47 -0.39
N GLU A 51 -10.09 5.41 -0.06
CA GLU A 51 -10.16 4.71 1.22
C GLU A 51 -8.78 4.72 1.85
N SER A 52 -8.67 5.16 3.11
CA SER A 52 -7.42 5.07 3.85
C SER A 52 -7.66 4.62 5.28
N ALA A 53 -6.77 3.75 5.77
CA ALA A 53 -6.76 3.32 7.15
C ALA A 53 -5.36 2.86 7.58
N GLY A 54 -5.18 2.73 8.89
CA GLY A 54 -4.00 2.12 9.51
C GLY A 54 -4.34 0.77 10.12
N ALA A 55 -3.43 -0.19 10.02
CA ALA A 55 -3.55 -1.54 10.56
C ALA A 55 -2.17 -2.07 11.00
N THR A 56 -2.14 -3.31 11.50
CA THR A 56 -0.87 -4.03 11.70
C THR A 56 -0.12 -4.09 10.37
N GLY A 57 1.15 -3.70 10.38
CA GLY A 57 1.96 -3.59 9.16
C GLY A 57 1.94 -2.22 8.50
N GLY A 58 1.18 -1.23 9.00
CA GLY A 58 1.29 0.16 8.56
C GLY A 58 -0.03 0.75 8.04
N ARG A 59 0.04 1.64 7.05
CA ARG A 59 -1.14 2.32 6.50
C ARG A 59 -1.33 2.04 5.02
N TYR A 60 -2.55 2.20 4.53
CA TYR A 60 -2.84 2.06 3.11
C TYR A 60 -3.74 3.19 2.57
N LEU A 61 -3.71 3.31 1.24
CA LEU A 61 -4.63 4.09 0.43
C LEU A 61 -5.12 3.20 -0.72
N ARG A 62 -6.44 3.03 -0.86
CA ARG A 62 -7.07 2.50 -2.07
C ARG A 62 -7.71 3.63 -2.84
N LEU A 63 -7.57 3.53 -4.15
CA LEU A 63 -8.15 4.43 -5.13
C LEU A 63 -9.21 3.69 -5.93
N ALA A 64 -10.29 4.37 -6.26
CA ALA A 64 -11.39 3.82 -7.05
C ALA A 64 -11.00 3.35 -8.45
N ASP A 65 -9.82 3.74 -8.95
CA ASP A 65 -9.24 3.23 -10.19
C ASP A 65 -8.60 1.83 -10.05
N GLY A 66 -8.63 1.23 -8.85
CA GLY A 66 -8.03 -0.06 -8.52
C GLY A 66 -6.58 0.02 -8.02
N THR A 67 -6.01 1.21 -7.86
CA THR A 67 -4.65 1.40 -7.34
C THR A 67 -4.64 1.29 -5.81
N GLN A 68 -3.66 0.56 -5.28
CA GLN A 68 -3.41 0.45 -3.85
C GLN A 68 -1.97 0.88 -3.52
N ILE A 69 -1.83 1.64 -2.45
CA ILE A 69 -0.56 2.05 -1.88
C ILE A 69 -0.54 1.58 -0.43
N ALA A 70 0.49 0.83 -0.03
CA ALA A 70 0.74 0.51 1.38
C ALA A 70 2.06 1.13 1.83
N GLN A 71 2.16 1.53 3.09
CA GLN A 71 3.35 2.18 3.66
C GLN A 71 3.64 1.68 5.08
N ALA A 72 4.91 1.51 5.41
CA ALA A 72 5.40 1.27 6.77
C ALA A 72 6.58 2.19 7.07
N ASP A 73 6.53 2.92 8.18
CA ASP A 73 7.50 4.00 8.46
C ASP A 73 8.67 3.59 9.36
N ALA A 74 8.63 2.40 9.98
CA ALA A 74 9.64 1.94 10.94
C ALA A 74 9.90 0.43 10.88
N ALA A 75 10.23 -0.09 9.70
CA ALA A 75 10.59 -1.50 9.55
C ALA A 75 11.98 -1.79 10.14
N LEU A 76 12.08 -2.91 10.86
CA LEU A 76 13.33 -3.43 11.42
C LEU A 76 13.81 -4.62 10.60
N PHE A 77 14.97 -4.48 9.98
CA PHE A 77 15.67 -5.58 9.31
C PHE A 77 16.67 -6.18 10.29
N ALA A 78 16.52 -7.46 10.59
CA ALA A 78 17.37 -8.16 11.54
C ALA A 78 18.15 -9.29 10.87
N ARG A 79 19.32 -9.60 11.39
CA ARG A 79 20.18 -10.67 10.87
C ARG A 79 19.49 -12.02 10.94
N ILE A 80 19.36 -12.67 9.77
CA ILE A 80 18.90 -14.07 9.67
C ILE A 80 20.06 -15.03 9.36
N SER A 81 21.14 -14.53 8.74
CA SER A 81 22.38 -15.28 8.50
C SER A 81 23.59 -14.35 8.48
N ALA A 82 24.79 -14.90 8.39
CA ALA A 82 26.03 -14.11 8.32
C ALA A 82 26.10 -13.14 7.13
N ASP A 83 25.29 -13.35 6.09
CA ASP A 83 25.30 -12.56 4.86
C ASP A 83 23.94 -11.90 4.55
N ARG A 84 22.96 -11.95 5.48
CA ARG A 84 21.61 -11.45 5.22
C ARG A 84 20.91 -10.88 6.44
N LEU A 85 20.38 -9.67 6.28
CA LEU A 85 19.31 -9.13 7.12
C LEU A 85 17.97 -9.32 6.41
N GLU A 86 16.90 -9.52 7.17
CA GLU A 86 15.56 -9.77 6.63
C GLU A 86 14.49 -9.05 7.45
N HIS A 87 13.46 -8.57 6.75
CA HIS A 87 12.21 -8.10 7.31
C HIS A 87 11.06 -8.71 6.52
N VAL A 88 10.12 -9.36 7.20
CA VAL A 88 8.89 -9.85 6.59
C VAL A 88 7.79 -8.82 6.83
N TRP A 89 7.35 -8.16 5.77
CA TRP A 89 6.30 -7.15 5.83
C TRP A 89 4.95 -7.78 5.48
N SER A 90 4.07 -7.92 6.47
CA SER A 90 2.65 -8.19 6.23
C SER A 90 1.96 -6.90 5.82
N PHE A 91 1.34 -6.88 4.64
CA PHE A 91 0.66 -5.69 4.17
C PHE A 91 -0.60 -5.43 5.00
N PRO A 92 -0.94 -4.16 5.28
CA PRO A 92 -2.14 -3.81 6.04
C PRO A 92 -3.44 -4.27 5.35
N VAL A 93 -3.41 -4.39 4.01
CA VAL A 93 -4.45 -4.99 3.18
C VAL A 93 -3.79 -5.73 2.02
N PRO A 94 -4.35 -6.87 1.55
CA PRO A 94 -3.78 -7.61 0.43
C PRO A 94 -3.90 -6.84 -0.88
N PHE A 95 -2.96 -7.07 -1.80
CA PHE A 95 -3.01 -6.66 -3.19
C PHE A 95 -3.65 -7.75 -4.05
N ALA A 96 -4.16 -7.39 -5.23
CA ALA A 96 -4.69 -8.35 -6.20
C ALA A 96 -3.56 -9.16 -6.90
N GLU A 97 -2.39 -8.54 -7.04
CA GLU A 97 -1.19 -9.10 -7.65
C GLU A 97 0.04 -8.68 -6.84
N SER A 98 1.19 -9.32 -7.06
CA SER A 98 2.42 -8.96 -6.36
C SER A 98 2.78 -7.48 -6.61
N PRO A 99 2.84 -6.64 -5.57
CA PRO A 99 3.11 -5.21 -5.72
C PRO A 99 4.60 -4.94 -5.99
N GLN A 100 4.90 -3.77 -6.52
CA GLN A 100 6.25 -3.23 -6.53
C GLN A 100 6.56 -2.59 -5.17
N ILE A 101 7.68 -2.94 -4.56
CA ILE A 101 8.09 -2.41 -3.25
C ILE A 101 9.36 -1.57 -3.39
N ILE A 102 9.38 -0.44 -2.68
CA ILE A 102 10.53 0.43 -2.53
C ILE A 102 10.85 0.51 -1.05
N ALA A 103 12.12 0.31 -0.68
CA ALA A 103 12.64 0.56 0.66
C ALA A 103 13.61 1.73 0.63
N THR A 104 13.52 2.60 1.63
CA THR A 104 14.48 3.67 1.87
C THR A 104 15.15 3.43 3.21
N LEU A 105 16.44 3.13 3.19
CA LEU A 105 17.25 2.98 4.39
C LEU A 105 17.36 4.32 5.15
N PRO A 106 17.50 4.29 6.48
CA PRO A 106 17.72 5.49 7.27
C PRO A 106 19.07 6.14 6.93
N GLY A 107 19.16 7.46 7.10
CA GLY A 107 20.41 8.21 6.96
C GLY A 107 21.15 8.45 8.28
N ALA A 108 20.56 8.04 9.41
CA ALA A 108 21.17 8.20 10.72
C ALA A 108 21.97 6.96 11.09
N GLU A 109 23.27 7.12 11.39
CA GLU A 109 24.15 6.01 11.77
C GLU A 109 23.65 5.23 13.01
N GLY A 110 22.93 5.90 13.92
CA GLY A 110 22.34 5.26 15.10
C GLY A 110 21.27 4.21 14.80
N ASP A 111 20.73 4.17 13.58
CA ASP A 111 19.78 3.15 13.15
C ASP A 111 20.45 1.85 12.68
N PHE A 112 21.79 1.84 12.56
CA PHE A 112 22.59 0.68 12.21
C PHE A 112 23.25 0.12 13.47
N THR A 113 23.01 -1.15 13.78
CA THR A 113 23.65 -1.84 14.92
C THR A 113 24.60 -2.89 14.39
N SER A 114 25.88 -2.84 14.77
CA SER A 114 26.89 -3.85 14.40
C SER A 114 27.12 -4.04 12.89
N LEU A 115 26.78 -3.04 12.08
CA LEU A 115 27.14 -2.89 10.68
C LEU A 115 27.13 -1.39 10.32
N SER A 116 27.62 -1.07 9.13
CA SER A 116 27.58 0.25 8.53
C SER A 116 26.75 0.23 7.23
N PRO A 117 26.28 1.39 6.74
CA PRO A 117 25.56 1.46 5.45
C PRO A 117 26.33 0.84 4.27
N GLY A 118 27.66 0.93 4.27
CA GLY A 118 28.52 0.36 3.22
C GLY A 118 28.60 -1.16 3.20
N ASP A 119 28.18 -1.83 4.27
CA ASP A 119 28.17 -3.29 4.36
C ASP A 119 26.96 -3.92 3.63
N LEU A 120 26.02 -3.09 3.16
CA LEU A 120 24.76 -3.52 2.55
C LEU A 120 24.84 -3.47 1.02
N ALA A 121 24.40 -4.54 0.38
CA ALA A 121 24.11 -4.58 -1.05
C ALA A 121 22.65 -4.16 -1.34
N PRO A 122 22.29 -3.97 -2.62
CA PRO A 122 20.92 -3.60 -2.99
C PRO A 122 19.85 -4.55 -2.43
N LEU A 123 18.69 -3.98 -2.11
CA LEU A 123 17.54 -4.73 -1.60
C LEU A 123 17.11 -5.83 -2.57
N MET A 124 16.85 -7.02 -2.03
CA MET A 124 16.16 -8.10 -2.71
C MET A 124 14.76 -8.26 -2.12
N GLN A 125 13.79 -8.60 -2.97
CA GLN A 125 12.39 -8.76 -2.55
C GLN A 125 11.80 -10.07 -3.09
N GLU A 126 11.03 -10.74 -2.25
CA GLU A 126 10.12 -11.83 -2.62
C GLU A 126 8.72 -11.43 -2.19
N ALA A 127 7.92 -10.93 -3.13
CA ALA A 127 6.60 -10.36 -2.86
C ALA A 127 5.48 -11.31 -3.28
N GLY A 128 4.60 -11.63 -2.33
CA GLY A 128 3.27 -12.18 -2.60
C GLY A 128 2.21 -11.07 -2.57
N THR A 129 0.94 -11.46 -2.53
CA THR A 129 -0.19 -10.53 -2.48
C THR A 129 -0.50 -9.99 -1.08
N ALA A 130 -0.20 -10.77 -0.03
CA ALA A 130 -0.50 -10.40 1.36
C ALA A 130 0.75 -10.04 2.19
N SER A 131 1.94 -10.41 1.72
CA SER A 131 3.20 -10.11 2.41
C SER A 131 4.38 -10.14 1.46
N ALA A 132 5.51 -9.58 1.90
CA ALA A 132 6.78 -9.69 1.22
C ALA A 132 7.94 -9.93 2.18
N ALA A 133 8.86 -10.81 1.79
CA ALA A 133 10.16 -10.95 2.46
C ALA A 133 11.15 -10.01 1.78
N LEU A 134 11.60 -9.02 2.54
CA LEU A 134 12.57 -8.01 2.11
C LEU A 134 13.92 -8.34 2.72
N LYS A 135 14.95 -8.40 1.88
CA LYS A 135 16.28 -8.91 2.25
C LYS A 135 17.34 -7.89 1.89
N LEU A 136 18.20 -7.59 2.85
CA LEU A 136 19.41 -6.79 2.63
C LEU A 136 20.61 -7.75 2.67
N PRO A 137 21.15 -8.14 1.51
CA PRO A 137 22.34 -8.96 1.45
C PRO A 137 23.57 -8.15 1.84
N ARG A 138 24.62 -8.85 2.24
CA ARG A 138 25.93 -8.26 2.44
C ARG A 138 26.56 -7.81 1.12
N ALA A 139 27.20 -6.64 1.14
CA ALA A 139 28.01 -6.16 0.02
C ALA A 139 29.22 -7.09 -0.25
N ALA A 140 29.60 -7.22 -1.52
CA ALA A 140 30.78 -7.98 -1.90
C ALA A 140 32.03 -7.35 -1.25
N GLY A 141 32.84 -8.17 -0.56
CA GLY A 141 34.05 -7.73 0.13
C GLY A 141 33.84 -7.14 1.53
N ALA A 142 32.60 -6.87 1.96
CA ALA A 142 32.30 -6.43 3.32
C ALA A 142 32.49 -7.55 4.35
N ALA A 143 32.67 -7.18 5.63
CA ALA A 143 32.72 -8.14 6.72
C ALA A 143 31.37 -8.83 6.93
N VAL A 144 31.38 -10.09 7.39
CA VAL A 144 30.13 -10.80 7.72
C VAL A 144 29.36 -10.06 8.80
N PHE A 145 28.03 -10.08 8.72
CA PHE A 145 27.19 -9.46 9.73
C PHE A 145 27.38 -10.16 11.08
N ALA A 146 27.72 -9.39 12.11
CA ALA A 146 27.86 -9.87 13.47
C ALA A 146 26.50 -10.30 14.06
N ALA A 147 26.50 -11.15 15.08
CA ALA A 147 25.27 -11.47 15.81
C ALA A 147 24.60 -10.19 16.34
N GLY A 148 23.27 -10.08 16.19
CA GLY A 148 22.52 -8.87 16.57
C GLY A 148 22.59 -7.72 15.57
N ALA A 149 23.23 -7.90 14.41
CA ALA A 149 23.23 -6.92 13.34
C ALA A 149 21.79 -6.59 12.87
N GLN A 150 21.47 -5.30 12.77
CA GLN A 150 20.15 -4.82 12.38
C GLN A 150 20.19 -3.41 11.81
N VAL A 151 19.16 -3.09 11.01
CA VAL A 151 18.84 -1.73 10.53
C VAL A 151 17.41 -1.40 10.93
N ALA A 152 17.24 -0.39 11.77
CA ALA A 152 15.94 0.10 12.20
C ALA A 152 15.41 1.21 11.28
N ASN A 153 14.16 1.64 11.51
CA ASN A 153 13.58 2.83 10.88
C ASN A 153 13.62 2.85 9.33
N VAL A 154 13.59 1.66 8.71
CA VAL A 154 13.50 1.54 7.25
C VAL A 154 12.07 1.89 6.82
N ARG A 155 11.95 2.81 5.85
CA ARG A 155 10.66 3.21 5.30
C ARG A 155 10.34 2.39 4.06
N LEU A 156 9.14 1.82 4.02
CA LEU A 156 8.67 0.95 2.95
C LEU A 156 7.44 1.55 2.28
N VAL A 157 7.37 1.44 0.95
CA VAL A 157 6.19 1.74 0.16
C VAL A 157 5.96 0.60 -0.82
N ALA A 158 4.75 0.04 -0.84
CA ALA A 158 4.31 -0.90 -1.85
C ALA A 158 3.23 -0.25 -2.73
N LEU A 159 3.39 -0.35 -4.04
CA LEU A 159 2.41 0.07 -5.05
C LEU A 159 1.92 -1.13 -5.83
N GLY A 160 0.62 -1.24 -6.01
CA GLY A 160 0.02 -2.32 -6.78
C GLY A 160 -1.46 -2.09 -7.04
N ARG A 161 -2.16 -3.20 -7.32
CA ARG A 161 -3.59 -3.20 -7.60
C ARG A 161 -4.36 -3.82 -6.43
N TRP A 162 -5.59 -3.40 -6.22
CA TRP A 162 -6.55 -4.11 -5.37
C TRP A 162 -7.75 -4.57 -6.20
N SER A 163 -8.45 -5.58 -5.70
CA SER A 163 -9.71 -6.07 -6.26
C SER A 163 -10.77 -6.08 -5.17
N ALA A 164 -12.02 -5.79 -5.56
CA ALA A 164 -13.18 -5.86 -4.68
C ALA A 164 -13.55 -7.32 -4.33
#